data_AF-A0AAJ0U8S9-F1
#
_entry.id   AF-A0AAJ0U8S9-F1
#
_cell.length_a   1.000
_cell.length_b   1.000
_cell.length_c   1.000
_cell.angle_alpha   90.00
_cell.angle_beta   90.00
_cell.angle_gamma   90.00
#
_symmetry.space_group_name_H-M   'P 1'
#
loop_
_entity.id
_entity.type
_entity.pdbx_description
1 polymer ?
#
loop_
_entity_poly.entity_id
_entity_poly.type
_entity_poly.pdbx_seq_one_letter_code
_entity_poly.pdbx_strand_id
1 'polypeptide(L)' 'MKRATITLPDDLEQALERFVDEQAIPVQLTAVVQTAVREYLGERGYLPSTSKLRIRPAKRGSGQEDVSVSHDHYLSSSAT' A
#
# COMPACT_ATOMS: atom_id res chain seq x y z
N MET A 1 15.59 -0.26 18.49
CA MET A 1 14.59 -1.25 18.04
C MET A 1 13.59 -1.48 19.16
N LYS A 2 12.29 -1.57 18.84
CA LYS A 2 11.26 -1.94 19.81
C LYS A 2 11.12 -3.46 19.82
N ARG A 3 11.18 -4.10 20.99
CA ARG A 3 10.95 -5.54 21.14
C ARG A 3 9.57 -5.77 21.73
N ALA A 4 8.81 -6.70 21.15
CA ALA A 4 7.51 -7.12 21.64
C ALA A 4 7.44 -8.66 21.58
N THR A 5 6.73 -9.25 22.54
CA THR A 5 6.37 -10.68 22.52
C THR A 5 4.93 -10.76 22.06
N ILE A 6 4.67 -11.55 21.01
CA ILE A 6 3.36 -11.73 20.40
C ILE A 6 3.06 -13.22 20.40
N THR A 7 1.89 -13.60 20.88
CA THR A 7 1.38 -14.96 20.76
C THR A 7 0.56 -15.04 19.47
N LEU A 8 0.90 -15.98 18.60
CA LEU A 8 0.14 -16.25 17.39
C LEU A 8 -0.86 -17.38 17.67
N PRO A 9 -2.09 -17.31 17.13
CA PRO A 9 -3.02 -18.43 17.17
C PRO A 9 -2.54 -19.59 16.29
N ASP A 10 -2.97 -20.81 16.63
CA ASP A 10 -2.52 -22.07 16.02
C ASP A 10 -2.68 -22.11 14.49
N ASP A 11 -3.69 -21.45 13.94
CA ASP A 11 -3.95 -21.39 12.50
C ASP A 11 -2.87 -20.57 11.77
N LEU A 12 -2.46 -19.43 12.35
CA LEU A 12 -1.37 -18.61 11.82
C LEU A 12 -0.02 -19.27 12.03
N GLU A 13 0.19 -19.97 13.14
CA GLU A 13 1.42 -20.74 13.38
C GLU A 13 1.60 -21.81 12.30
N GLN A 14 0.58 -22.64 12.06
CA GLN A 14 0.64 -23.69 11.04
C GLN A 14 0.85 -23.13 9.63
N ALA A 15 0.19 -22.02 9.28
CA ALA A 15 0.37 -21.39 7.98
C ALA A 15 1.79 -20.86 7.80
N LEU A 16 2.38 -20.32 8.86
CA LEU A 16 3.72 -19.73 8.85
C LEU A 16 4.81 -20.80 8.78
N GLU A 17 4.64 -21.92 9.49
CA GLU A 17 5.53 -23.08 9.40
C GLU A 17 5.54 -23.66 7.98
N ARG A 18 4.36 -23.91 7.40
CA ARG A 18 4.25 -24.38 6.01
C ARG A 18 4.92 -23.43 5.03
N PHE A 19 4.70 -22.12 5.20
CA PHE A 19 5.36 -21.13 4.36
C PHE A 19 6.88 -21.18 4.47
N VAL A 20 7.44 -21.36 5.66
CA VAL A 20 8.91 -21.45 5.83
C VAL A 20 9.46 -22.74 5.23
N ASP A 21 8.77 -23.86 5.41
CA ASP A 21 9.18 -25.18 4.92
C ASP A 21 9.14 -25.30 3.40
N GLU A 22 8.20 -24.62 2.74
CA GLU A 22 8.08 -24.61 1.28
C GLU A 22 9.16 -23.76 0.58
N GLN A 23 9.90 -22.93 1.32
CA GLN A 23 10.90 -22.05 0.71
C GLN A 23 12.18 -22.80 0.37
N ALA A 24 12.57 -22.69 -0.90
CA ALA A 24 13.81 -23.27 -1.40
C ALA A 24 15.08 -22.70 -0.72
N ILE A 25 14.98 -21.52 -0.11
CA ILE A 25 16.04 -20.87 0.66
C ILE A 25 15.51 -20.68 2.08
N PRO A 26 16.26 -21.06 3.13
CA PRO A 26 15.83 -20.88 4.51
C PRO A 26 15.52 -19.40 4.79
N VAL A 27 14.24 -19.08 5.01
CA VAL A 27 13.80 -17.74 5.39
C VAL A 27 13.70 -17.67 6.90
N GLN A 28 14.27 -16.62 7.50
CA GLN A 28 14.11 -16.40 8.93
C GLN A 28 12.69 -15.93 9.24
N LEU A 29 12.03 -16.57 10.21
CA LEU A 29 10.71 -16.20 10.69
C LEU A 29 10.57 -14.69 10.97
N THR A 30 11.62 -14.11 11.57
CA THR A 30 11.69 -12.68 11.88
C THR A 30 11.57 -11.81 10.62
N ALA A 31 12.15 -12.22 9.50
CA ALA A 31 12.06 -11.48 8.23
C ALA A 31 10.64 -11.53 7.64
N VAL A 32 9.96 -12.68 7.76
CA VAL A 32 8.57 -12.85 7.32
C VAL A 32 7.65 -11.93 8.14
N VAL A 33 7.77 -11.97 9.47
CA VAL A 33 6.96 -11.12 10.37
C VAL A 33 7.23 -9.63 10.13
N GLN A 34 8.49 -9.24 9.94
CA GLN A 34 8.82 -7.84 9.61
C GLN A 34 8.22 -7.38 8.28
N THR A 35 8.18 -8.28 7.29
CA THR A 35 7.58 -8.00 5.98
C THR A 35 6.07 -7.85 6.10
N ALA A 36 5.40 -8.78 6.78
CA ALA A 36 3.97 -8.74 7.01
C ALA A 36 3.53 -7.48 7.78
N VAL A 37 4.26 -7.10 8.85
CA VAL A 37 3.99 -5.87 9.59
C VAL A 37 4.19 -4.64 8.72
N ARG A 38 5.20 -4.64 7.85
CA ARG A 38 5.45 -3.54 6.91
C ARG A 38 4.29 -3.39 5.93
N GLU A 39 3.85 -4.48 5.31
CA GLU A 39 2.73 -4.47 4.36
C GLU A 39 1.44 -4.00 5.04
N TYR A 40 1.10 -4.56 6.20
CA TYR A 40 -0.08 -4.17 6.98
C TYR A 40 -0.11 -2.67 7.33
N LEU A 41 1.03 -2.11 7.74
CA LEU A 41 1.13 -0.68 8.05
C LEU A 41 1.15 0.18 6.78
N GLY A 42 1.72 -0.31 5.69
CA GLY A 42 1.76 0.35 4.39
C GLY A 42 0.37 0.51 3.78
N GLU A 43 -0.44 -0.56 3.76
CA GLU A 43 -1.82 -0.54 3.25
C GLU A 43 -2.71 0.45 4.00
N ARG A 44 -2.42 0.66 5.29
CA ARG A 44 -3.15 1.59 6.15
C ARG A 44 -2.59 3.01 6.14
N GLY A 45 -1.55 3.28 5.35
CA GLY A 45 -0.94 4.61 5.23
C GLY A 45 -0.08 5.04 6.42
N TYR A 46 0.27 4.13 7.32
CA TYR A 46 1.19 4.42 8.44
C TYR A 46 2.65 4.41 8.02
N LEU A 47 2.97 3.87 6.85
CA LEU A 47 4.30 3.98 6.25
C LEU A 47 4.29 4.98 5.10
N PRO A 48 5.38 5.76 4.93
CA PRO A 48 5.52 6.61 3.76
C PRO A 48 5.46 5.75 2.51
N SER A 49 4.56 6.11 1.59
CA SER A 49 4.48 5.47 0.29
C SER A 49 5.83 5.61 -0.41
N THR A 50 6.45 4.48 -0.75
CA THR A 50 7.67 4.47 -1.57
C THR A 50 7.36 4.78 -3.04
N SER A 51 6.08 4.73 -3.42
CA SER A 51 5.63 5.10 -4.76
C SER A 51 5.68 6.62 -4.91
N LYS A 52 6.58 7.07 -5.78
CA LYS A 52 6.53 8.46 -6.27
C LYS A 52 5.20 8.66 -6.98
N LEU A 53 4.49 9.74 -6.65
CA LEU A 53 3.28 10.15 -7.36
C LEU A 53 3.56 10.14 -8.87
N ARG A 54 2.97 9.17 -9.58
CA ARG A 54 3.14 9.04 -11.03
C ARG A 54 1.91 9.60 -11.73
N ILE A 55 1.89 10.93 -11.86
CA ILE A 55 0.89 11.60 -12.69
C ILE A 55 1.11 11.13 -14.13
N ARG A 56 0.08 10.53 -14.74
CA ARG A 56 0.04 10.23 -16.18
C ARG A 56 -0.98 11.17 -16.81
N PRO A 57 -0.55 12.35 -17.31
CA PRO A 57 -1.46 13.25 -18.01
C PRO A 57 -2.15 12.50 -19.15
N ALA A 58 -3.44 12.77 -19.35
CA ALA A 58 -4.17 12.22 -20.49
C ALA A 58 -3.53 12.70 -21.80
N LYS A 59 -3.45 11.81 -22.81
CA LYS A 59 -2.87 12.15 -24.13
C LYS A 59 -3.63 13.30 -24.81
N ARG A 60 -4.93 13.41 -24.55
CA ARG A 60 -5.77 14.53 -24.94
C ARG A 60 -6.26 15.17 -23.64
N GLY A 61 -5.93 16.45 -23.43
CA GLY A 61 -6.45 17.21 -22.29
C GLY A 61 -7.97 17.42 -22.41
N SER A 62 -8.58 18.03 -21.41
CA SER A 62 -10.00 18.41 -21.42
C SER A 62 -10.35 19.43 -22.51
N GLY A 63 -9.36 20.07 -23.14
CA GLY A 63 -9.55 21.17 -24.09
C GLY A 63 -9.96 22.48 -23.42
N GLN A 64 -9.94 22.51 -22.09
CA GLN A 64 -10.31 23.65 -21.26
C GLN A 64 -9.07 24.19 -20.54
N GLU A 65 -8.96 25.51 -20.50
CA GLU A 65 -7.85 26.21 -19.85
C GLU A 65 -8.11 26.35 -18.35
N ASP A 66 -7.04 26.29 -17.55
CA ASP A 66 -7.06 26.58 -16.11
C ASP A 66 -8.13 25.85 -15.29
N VAL A 67 -8.58 24.66 -15.73
CA VAL A 67 -9.59 23.85 -15.04
C VAL A 67 -9.20 23.56 -13.59
N SER A 68 -7.91 23.37 -13.31
CA SER A 68 -7.41 23.14 -11.95
C SER A 68 -7.63 24.35 -11.02
N VAL A 69 -7.62 25.57 -11.57
CA VAL A 69 -7.81 26.81 -10.82
C VAL A 69 -9.30 27.14 -10.73
N SER A 70 -10.01 27.08 -11.85
CA SER A 70 -11.43 27.44 -11.99
C SER A 70 -12.37 26.25 -11.85
N HIS A 71 -11.99 25.22 -11.09
CA HIS A 71 -12.71 23.95 -11.02
C HIS A 71 -14.18 24.11 -10.58
N ASP A 72 -14.47 25.01 -9.64
CA ASP A 72 -15.83 25.30 -9.19
C ASP A 72 -16.74 25.80 -10.32
N HIS A 73 -16.21 26.66 -11.20
CA HIS A 73 -16.94 27.15 -12.37
C HIS A 73 -17.26 26.01 -13.34
N TYR A 74 -16.29 25.13 -13.59
CA TYR A 74 -16.49 23.99 -14.48
C TYR A 74 -17.48 22.96 -13.89
N LEU A 75 -17.35 22.60 -12.62
CA LEU A 75 -18.22 21.61 -11.95
C LEU A 75 -19.66 22.10 -11.76
N SER A 76 -19.86 23.41 -11.58
CA SER A 76 -21.20 24.00 -11.51
C SER A 76 -21.85 24.14 -12.90
N SER A 77 -21.06 24.39 -13.95
CA SER A 77 -21.57 24.52 -15.33
C SER A 77 -21.90 23.19 -16.03
N SER A 78 -21.40 22.06 -15.52
CA SER A 78 -21.61 20.73 -16.13
C SER A 78 -22.90 20.00 -15.70
N ALA A 79 -23.79 20.66 -14.94
CA ALA A 79 -24.98 20.06 -14.33
C ALA A 79 -26.31 20.29 -15.08
N THR A 80 -26.27 20.56 -16.39
CA THR A 80 -27.44 20.73 -17.28
C THR A 80 -27.37 19.78 -18.47
#